data_AF-A0AA40HUY4-F1
#
_entry.id   AF-A0AA40HUY4-F1
#
_cell.length_a   1.000
_cell.length_b   1.000
_cell.length_c   1.000
_cell.angle_alpha   90.00
_cell.angle_beta   90.00
_cell.angle_gamma   90.00
#
_symmetry.space_group_name_H-M   'P 1'
#
loop_
_entity.id
_entity.type
_entity.pdbx_description
1 polymer ?
#
loop_
_entity_poly.entity_id
_entity_poly.type
_entity_poly.pdbx_seq_one_letter_code
_entity_poly.pdbx_strand_id
1 'polypeptide(L)'
;MRPVSVSASSKAPGPPARIGQGGLPHPGHALPWAGLRLICVRRDAGLPRGRRGFSVGACGCAETSCCLAAATDEVLSVWEEVVRKSSLVLRIMLPYWEVALTKFRTHSGCAFPSASQVRDCAMLLLTQLETGLRHLFAKVNQCPRRLLTAESAALYTTFDEMLAQHLSDGEINQLPLVLGEPATEFLWDFLNHQEGPRVRDHLSHGEVSLPAFPKGMAEQLLAFSLVLLLRFVEEDLASEVKEKAAIKVLVRLAEGYRARFHPVALIKKQVLSCEESIRSWPLLPLPEDAAREAARLGGSSEASACEPLIMKIMSELCRHVPGHHCAFQGMDSLPVERWPRPLPYVCSLRVPTLFCPRAVLEVLTVLRSISSRCAQVSRQVAASLELRGRQWAEKTLRSRQRQNFLRMVSSVKLLSPVLSLVVLLVALEVVSVHGICGEKPCGRQRYLRFLKSVLQFTENLAACTSPTRNRWGEVARLTHAALLGIWAFSERRQMLIHGAGAPGETAPEDTSAAQSCQEPPGWTSQTANWGPGEAVPGTRSPW
;
A
#
# COMPACT_ATOMS: atom_id res chain seq x y z
N MET A 1 -61.17 -29.09 36.76
CA MET A 1 -61.77 -30.12 35.91
C MET A 1 -60.66 -30.91 35.21
N ARG A 2 -60.75 -32.24 35.23
CA ARG A 2 -59.97 -33.22 34.42
C ARG A 2 -61.00 -33.95 33.52
N PRO A 3 -60.60 -34.84 32.59
CA PRO A 3 -59.51 -34.77 31.60
C PRO A 3 -60.00 -35.27 30.21
N VAL A 4 -59.11 -35.40 29.22
CA VAL A 4 -59.06 -36.62 28.38
C VAL A 4 -57.60 -37.02 28.19
N SER A 5 -57.33 -38.32 28.25
CA SER A 5 -56.01 -38.96 28.20
C SER A 5 -56.12 -40.29 27.44
N VAL A 6 -55.13 -40.66 26.62
CA VAL A 6 -54.89 -42.07 26.22
C VAL A 6 -53.38 -42.36 26.11
N SER A 7 -52.97 -43.56 26.51
CA SER A 7 -51.62 -44.17 26.44
C SER A 7 -51.72 -45.58 25.80
N ALA A 8 -50.68 -46.36 25.51
CA ALA A 8 -49.25 -46.32 25.91
C ALA A 8 -48.36 -46.71 24.67
N SER A 9 -47.18 -47.35 24.71
CA SER A 9 -46.44 -48.09 25.75
C SER A 9 -44.93 -48.20 25.47
N SER A 10 -44.24 -48.82 26.44
CA SER A 10 -42.86 -49.32 26.49
C SER A 10 -42.34 -50.14 25.29
N LYS A 11 -41.03 -50.03 25.04
CA LYS A 11 -40.04 -51.11 25.30
C LYS A 11 -38.59 -50.64 25.09
N ALA A 12 -37.71 -51.01 26.02
CA ALA A 12 -36.27 -51.13 25.81
C ALA A 12 -35.89 -52.62 25.86
N PRO A 13 -34.82 -53.03 25.18
CA PRO A 13 -33.83 -53.90 25.83
C PRO A 13 -32.37 -53.52 25.53
N GLY A 14 -31.46 -53.99 26.39
CA GLY A 14 -30.07 -53.53 26.52
C GLY A 14 -29.01 -54.05 25.51
N PRO A 15 -27.72 -53.81 25.82
CA PRO A 15 -26.54 -54.35 25.09
C PRO A 15 -26.38 -55.88 25.37
N PRO A 16 -25.50 -56.67 24.68
CA PRO A 16 -24.18 -56.28 24.14
C PRO A 16 -23.70 -56.96 22.84
N ALA A 17 -22.50 -56.57 22.35
CA ALA A 17 -21.62 -57.46 21.57
C ALA A 17 -20.14 -57.02 21.65
N ARG A 18 -19.24 -57.92 22.12
CA ARG A 18 -17.77 -57.85 21.95
C ARG A 18 -17.35 -59.00 21.03
N ILE A 19 -16.94 -58.72 19.79
CA ILE A 19 -16.05 -59.55 18.95
C ILE A 19 -15.34 -58.56 18.00
N GLY A 20 -14.03 -58.59 17.75
CA GLY A 20 -12.96 -59.43 18.28
C GLY A 20 -11.59 -58.81 17.96
N GLN A 21 -10.50 -59.43 18.44
CA GLN A 21 -9.13 -59.03 18.10
C GLN A 21 -8.81 -59.36 16.63
N GLY A 22 -8.03 -58.51 15.94
CA GLY A 22 -7.56 -58.82 14.60
C GLY A 22 -6.63 -57.77 13.97
N GLY A 23 -5.33 -58.07 13.93
CA GLY A 23 -4.41 -57.63 12.87
C GLY A 23 -3.94 -56.17 12.84
N LEU A 24 -2.68 -55.96 13.25
CA LEU A 24 -1.83 -54.92 12.67
C LEU A 24 -1.55 -55.24 11.19
N PRO A 25 -1.55 -54.25 10.27
CA PRO A 25 -0.79 -54.32 9.04
C PRO A 25 0.50 -53.49 9.15
N HIS A 26 1.65 -54.14 8.93
CA HIS A 26 2.93 -53.46 8.71
C HIS A 26 2.96 -52.76 7.33
N PRO A 27 3.88 -51.80 7.11
CA PRO A 27 3.75 -50.84 6.03
C PRO A 27 4.22 -51.38 4.68
N GLY A 28 3.51 -50.99 3.62
CA GLY A 28 3.91 -51.27 2.25
C GLY A 28 2.69 -51.45 1.35
N HIS A 29 2.13 -50.34 0.86
CA HIS A 29 1.56 -50.19 -0.48
C HIS A 29 1.15 -48.72 -0.66
N ALA A 30 1.62 -48.09 -1.74
CA ALA A 30 1.29 -46.71 -2.05
C ALA A 30 -0.18 -46.60 -2.48
N LEU A 31 -0.93 -45.68 -1.85
CA LEU A 31 -2.27 -45.29 -2.31
C LEU A 31 -2.21 -43.91 -3.02
N PRO A 32 -3.01 -43.68 -4.07
CA PRO A 32 -2.87 -42.49 -4.90
C PRO A 32 -3.40 -41.21 -4.25
N TRP A 33 -3.03 -40.07 -4.83
CA TRP A 33 -3.44 -38.73 -4.40
C TRP A 33 -4.96 -38.52 -4.49
N ALA A 34 -5.68 -38.78 -3.40
CA ALA A 34 -7.11 -38.49 -3.26
C ALA A 34 -7.42 -38.01 -1.83
N GLY A 35 -7.31 -36.70 -1.58
CA GLY A 35 -7.59 -36.11 -0.26
C GLY A 35 -7.67 -34.58 -0.25
N LEU A 36 -6.82 -33.90 -1.02
CA LEU A 36 -6.87 -32.44 -1.20
C LEU A 36 -7.75 -32.04 -2.39
N ARG A 37 -9.08 -32.13 -2.23
CA ARG A 37 -10.00 -31.38 -3.09
C ARG A 37 -10.02 -29.92 -2.65
N LEU A 38 -9.18 -29.08 -3.26
CA LEU A 38 -9.57 -27.68 -3.43
C LEU A 38 -10.93 -27.69 -4.17
N ILE A 39 -11.90 -26.94 -3.67
CA ILE A 39 -13.20 -26.78 -4.32
C ILE A 39 -13.03 -25.79 -5.48
N CYS A 40 -12.40 -26.27 -6.56
CA CYS A 40 -12.42 -25.58 -7.85
C CYS A 40 -13.82 -25.74 -8.45
N VAL A 41 -14.69 -24.75 -8.26
CA VAL A 41 -15.97 -24.67 -8.98
C VAL A 41 -15.67 -24.40 -10.45
N ARG A 42 -15.60 -25.48 -11.24
CA ARG A 42 -15.42 -25.42 -12.68
C ARG A 42 -16.70 -24.86 -13.32
N ARG A 43 -16.72 -23.55 -13.59
CA ARG A 43 -17.74 -22.93 -14.45
C ARG A 43 -17.28 -22.99 -15.91
N ASP A 44 -17.51 -24.14 -16.53
CA ASP A 44 -17.50 -24.26 -17.99
C ASP A 44 -18.79 -23.64 -18.55
N ALA A 45 -18.77 -22.32 -18.78
CA ALA A 45 -19.77 -21.59 -19.57
C ALA A 45 -19.13 -20.31 -20.14
N GLY A 46 -19.23 -20.12 -21.46
CA GLY A 46 -18.51 -19.08 -22.17
C GLY A 46 -18.90 -17.65 -21.76
N LEU A 47 -17.90 -16.79 -21.56
CA LEU A 47 -18.05 -15.35 -21.33
C LEU A 47 -17.03 -14.57 -22.19
N PRO A 48 -17.33 -13.31 -22.56
CA PRO A 48 -16.63 -12.62 -23.65
C PRO A 48 -15.23 -12.13 -23.29
N ARG A 49 -14.39 -11.97 -24.32
CA ARG A 49 -13.03 -11.42 -24.25
C ARG A 49 -13.06 -10.01 -23.66
N GLY A 50 -12.69 -9.86 -22.38
CA GLY A 50 -12.82 -8.57 -21.69
C GLY A 50 -12.23 -8.47 -20.28
N ARG A 51 -11.22 -9.29 -19.92
CA ARG A 51 -10.46 -9.09 -18.68
C ARG A 51 -8.96 -9.10 -18.95
N ARG A 52 -8.26 -8.10 -18.41
CA ARG A 52 -6.80 -7.97 -18.47
C ARG A 52 -6.19 -9.07 -17.59
N GLY A 53 -5.37 -9.94 -18.17
CA GLY A 53 -4.63 -10.95 -17.41
C GLY A 53 -3.58 -10.33 -16.49
N PHE A 54 -3.21 -11.06 -15.45
CA PHE A 54 -2.15 -10.68 -14.52
C PHE A 54 -0.80 -10.59 -15.24
N SER A 55 -0.41 -9.36 -15.59
CA SER A 55 0.96 -9.05 -16.01
C SER A 55 1.72 -8.47 -14.82
N VAL A 56 2.84 -9.10 -14.48
CA VAL A 56 3.76 -8.61 -13.43
C VAL A 56 4.37 -7.25 -13.79
N GLY A 57 4.30 -6.83 -15.07
CA GLY A 57 4.66 -5.48 -15.50
C GLY A 57 3.55 -4.43 -15.38
N ALA A 58 2.31 -4.82 -15.03
CA ALA A 58 1.20 -3.89 -14.77
C ALA A 58 1.09 -3.51 -13.29
N CYS A 59 1.55 -4.40 -12.39
CA CYS A 59 1.93 -4.01 -11.04
C CYS A 59 3.36 -3.48 -11.07
N GLY A 60 3.73 -2.52 -10.21
CA GLY A 60 5.08 -1.92 -10.17
C GLY A 60 6.17 -2.84 -9.60
N CYS A 61 6.02 -4.16 -9.74
CA CYS A 61 6.81 -5.19 -9.07
C CYS A 61 8.16 -5.50 -9.72
N ALA A 62 8.45 -4.95 -10.91
CA ALA A 62 9.78 -5.09 -11.52
C ALA A 62 10.90 -4.44 -10.66
N GLU A 63 10.55 -3.49 -9.79
CA GLU A 63 11.49 -2.76 -8.92
C GLU A 63 11.39 -3.13 -7.42
N THR A 64 10.67 -4.20 -7.05
CA THR A 64 10.78 -4.68 -5.67
C THR A 64 12.11 -5.36 -5.44
N SER A 65 13.10 -4.57 -5.01
CA SER A 65 14.33 -5.06 -4.38
C SER A 65 13.98 -6.16 -3.37
N CYS A 66 14.38 -7.40 -3.69
CA CYS A 66 14.04 -8.60 -2.91
C CYS A 66 14.69 -8.51 -1.52
N CYS A 67 13.88 -8.27 -0.49
CA CYS A 67 14.39 -8.14 0.88
C CYS A 67 14.63 -9.47 1.60
N LEU A 68 14.14 -10.60 1.08
CA LEU A 68 14.33 -11.93 1.65
C LEU A 68 14.63 -12.91 0.51
N ALA A 69 15.92 -13.20 0.29
CA ALA A 69 16.37 -14.14 -0.74
C ALA A 69 16.93 -15.41 -0.07
N ALA A 70 16.27 -16.55 -0.28
CA ALA A 70 16.62 -17.85 0.32
C ALA A 70 17.46 -18.79 -0.57
N ALA A 71 17.95 -18.31 -1.72
CA ALA A 71 18.50 -19.17 -2.75
C ALA A 71 19.96 -19.63 -2.53
N THR A 72 20.48 -19.62 -1.29
CA THR A 72 21.81 -20.14 -0.97
C THR A 72 21.74 -21.53 -0.35
N ASP A 73 22.71 -22.40 -0.64
CA ASP A 73 22.73 -23.76 -0.10
C ASP A 73 22.85 -23.80 1.44
N GLU A 74 23.47 -22.78 2.05
CA GLU A 74 23.49 -22.58 3.50
C GLU A 74 22.06 -22.37 4.06
N VAL A 75 21.24 -21.53 3.41
CA VAL A 75 19.84 -21.33 3.80
C VAL A 75 19.01 -22.59 3.57
N LEU A 76 19.22 -23.28 2.44
CA LEU A 76 18.44 -24.47 2.08
C LEU A 76 18.78 -25.69 2.94
N SER A 77 20.02 -25.84 3.41
CA SER A 77 20.43 -26.93 4.32
C SER A 77 19.91 -26.70 5.73
N VAL A 78 20.04 -25.47 6.24
CA VAL A 78 19.42 -25.05 7.51
C VAL A 78 17.90 -25.30 7.51
N TRP A 79 17.23 -25.05 6.39
CA TRP A 79 15.79 -25.26 6.29
C TRP A 79 15.37 -26.71 6.57
N GLU A 80 16.11 -27.70 6.07
CA GLU A 80 15.84 -29.13 6.30
C GLU A 80 16.01 -29.57 7.75
N GLU A 81 16.95 -28.95 8.46
CA GLU A 81 17.20 -29.18 9.87
C GLU A 81 16.05 -28.60 10.71
N VAL A 82 15.77 -27.31 10.51
CA VAL A 82 14.80 -26.53 11.29
C VAL A 82 13.37 -27.06 11.09
N VAL A 83 12.98 -27.44 9.87
CA VAL A 83 11.59 -27.88 9.57
C VAL A 83 11.19 -29.17 10.29
N ARG A 84 12.17 -30.02 10.67
CA ARG A 84 11.93 -31.26 11.43
C ARG A 84 11.85 -31.03 12.94
N LYS A 85 12.24 -29.84 13.40
CA LYS A 85 12.36 -29.47 14.83
C LYS A 85 11.36 -28.40 15.25
N SER A 86 10.85 -27.60 14.31
CA SER A 86 9.96 -26.48 14.61
C SER A 86 8.57 -26.93 15.04
N SER A 87 8.10 -26.44 16.19
CA SER A 87 6.75 -26.68 16.72
C SER A 87 5.63 -26.05 15.89
N LEU A 88 5.97 -25.21 14.91
CA LEU A 88 5.05 -24.74 13.87
C LEU A 88 4.62 -25.86 12.89
N VAL A 89 5.46 -26.89 12.74
CA VAL A 89 5.24 -27.99 11.78
C VAL A 89 4.48 -29.12 12.45
N LEU A 90 3.24 -29.37 12.02
CA LEU A 90 2.51 -30.57 12.40
C LEU A 90 3.22 -31.80 11.84
N ARG A 91 3.49 -32.82 12.67
CA ARG A 91 4.20 -34.05 12.26
C ARG A 91 3.59 -34.73 11.03
N ILE A 92 2.26 -34.74 10.93
CA ILE A 92 1.52 -35.30 9.78
C ILE A 92 1.72 -34.50 8.47
N MET A 93 2.18 -33.25 8.57
CA MET A 93 2.38 -32.35 7.44
C MET A 93 3.84 -32.27 6.97
N LEU A 94 4.80 -32.77 7.76
CA LEU A 94 6.23 -32.72 7.44
C LEU A 94 6.59 -33.16 6.00
N PRO A 95 6.00 -34.23 5.42
CA PRO A 95 6.31 -34.62 4.05
C PRO A 95 6.00 -33.53 3.00
N TYR A 96 4.97 -32.72 3.21
CA TYR A 96 4.62 -31.64 2.27
C TYR A 96 5.62 -30.48 2.33
N TRP A 97 6.20 -30.22 3.50
CA TRP A 97 7.31 -29.27 3.66
C TRP A 97 8.56 -29.77 2.91
N GLU A 98 8.96 -31.04 3.12
CA GLU A 98 10.13 -31.63 2.44
C GLU A 98 9.96 -31.68 0.91
N VAL A 99 8.74 -31.95 0.41
CA VAL A 99 8.43 -31.87 -1.02
C VAL A 99 8.51 -30.44 -1.54
N ALA A 100 8.06 -29.43 -0.78
CA ALA A 100 8.16 -28.03 -1.19
C ALA A 100 9.62 -27.59 -1.42
N LEU A 101 10.52 -27.94 -0.49
CA LEU A 101 11.95 -27.66 -0.64
C LEU A 101 12.56 -28.43 -1.83
N THR A 102 12.18 -29.71 -2.01
CA THR A 102 12.64 -30.53 -3.14
C THR A 102 12.26 -29.89 -4.49
N LYS A 103 11.04 -29.37 -4.59
CA LYS A 103 10.52 -28.62 -5.76
C LYS A 103 11.23 -27.29 -5.97
N PHE A 104 11.77 -26.67 -4.92
CA PHE A 104 12.61 -25.48 -5.04
C PHE A 104 14.02 -25.83 -5.55
N ARG A 105 14.68 -26.83 -4.93
CA ARG A 105 16.06 -27.24 -5.27
C ARG A 105 16.22 -27.76 -6.70
N THR A 106 15.24 -28.51 -7.20
CA THR A 106 15.26 -29.04 -8.58
C THR A 106 15.26 -27.95 -9.66
N HIS A 107 14.94 -26.70 -9.31
CA HIS A 107 15.09 -25.54 -10.19
C HIS A 107 16.51 -24.94 -10.17
N SER A 108 17.28 -25.07 -9.09
CA SER A 108 18.60 -24.42 -8.96
C SER A 108 19.73 -25.13 -9.73
N GLY A 109 19.57 -26.43 -10.01
CA GLY A 109 20.62 -27.27 -10.62
C GLY A 109 20.38 -27.66 -12.09
N CYS A 110 19.34 -27.17 -12.75
CA CYS A 110 18.98 -27.58 -14.12
C CYS A 110 19.13 -26.45 -15.14
N ALA A 111 19.77 -26.73 -16.27
CA ALA A 111 19.94 -25.76 -17.37
C ALA A 111 18.62 -25.33 -18.05
N PHE A 112 17.55 -26.13 -17.88
CA PHE A 112 16.17 -25.77 -18.24
C PHE A 112 15.25 -25.98 -17.02
N PRO A 113 15.09 -24.98 -16.14
CA PRO A 113 14.16 -25.08 -15.05
C PRO A 113 12.71 -25.01 -15.56
N SER A 114 11.89 -26.01 -15.25
CA SER A 114 10.45 -25.89 -15.49
C SER A 114 9.84 -24.97 -14.45
N ALA A 115 9.28 -23.83 -14.89
CA ALA A 115 8.58 -22.87 -14.03
C ALA A 115 7.45 -23.50 -13.18
N SER A 116 6.95 -24.68 -13.58
CA SER A 116 5.99 -25.47 -12.80
C SER A 116 6.49 -25.84 -11.40
N GLN A 117 7.81 -26.05 -11.20
CA GLN A 117 8.35 -26.54 -9.92
C GLN A 117 8.41 -25.45 -8.85
N VAL A 118 8.80 -24.23 -9.22
CA VAL A 118 8.80 -23.04 -8.36
C VAL A 118 7.38 -22.69 -7.90
N ARG A 119 6.40 -22.82 -8.81
CA ARG A 119 4.97 -22.74 -8.48
C ARG A 119 4.56 -23.83 -7.47
N ASP A 120 4.92 -25.08 -7.70
CA ASP A 120 4.57 -26.20 -6.80
C ASP A 120 5.10 -25.94 -5.38
N CYS A 121 6.34 -25.44 -5.26
CA CYS A 121 6.90 -24.99 -3.99
C CYS A 121 6.03 -23.91 -3.32
N ALA A 122 5.71 -22.81 -4.04
CA ALA A 122 4.90 -21.73 -3.48
C ALA A 122 3.48 -22.20 -3.03
N MET A 123 2.83 -23.06 -3.82
CA MET A 123 1.51 -23.62 -3.48
C MET A 123 1.56 -24.50 -2.23
N LEU A 124 2.58 -25.35 -2.10
CA LEU A 124 2.79 -26.18 -0.92
C LEU A 124 3.10 -25.30 0.30
N LEU A 125 4.08 -24.39 0.21
CA LEU A 125 4.47 -23.50 1.30
C LEU A 125 3.30 -22.65 1.81
N LEU A 126 2.45 -22.09 0.93
CA LEU A 126 1.27 -21.33 1.37
C LEU A 126 0.29 -22.19 2.18
N THR A 127 0.01 -23.41 1.71
CA THR A 127 -0.87 -24.37 2.42
C THR A 127 -0.28 -24.76 3.78
N GLN A 128 1.05 -24.91 3.83
CA GLN A 128 1.77 -25.27 5.04
C GLN A 128 1.87 -24.13 6.07
N LEU A 129 2.15 -22.91 5.61
CA LEU A 129 2.11 -21.70 6.43
C LEU A 129 0.70 -21.45 6.99
N GLU A 130 -0.35 -21.60 6.18
CA GLU A 130 -1.74 -21.50 6.64
C GLU A 130 -2.03 -22.50 7.76
N THR A 131 -1.55 -23.74 7.62
CA THR A 131 -1.76 -24.81 8.61
C THR A 131 -0.99 -24.55 9.91
N GLY A 132 0.29 -24.15 9.82
CA GLY A 132 1.12 -23.83 10.99
C GLY A 132 0.62 -22.60 11.74
N LEU A 133 0.24 -21.54 11.02
CA LEU A 133 -0.35 -20.33 11.61
C LEU A 133 -1.71 -20.61 12.26
N ARG A 134 -2.55 -21.48 11.67
CA ARG A 134 -3.83 -21.91 12.29
C ARG A 134 -3.60 -22.71 13.57
N HIS A 135 -2.61 -23.61 13.58
CA HIS A 135 -2.24 -24.33 14.79
C HIS A 135 -1.76 -23.38 15.90
N LEU A 136 -0.88 -22.45 15.55
CA LEU A 136 -0.38 -21.45 16.49
C LEU A 136 -1.51 -20.55 17.01
N PHE A 137 -2.36 -20.02 16.14
CA PHE A 137 -3.55 -19.23 16.47
C PHE A 137 -4.45 -19.94 17.48
N ALA A 138 -4.82 -21.20 17.20
CA ALA A 138 -5.69 -21.99 18.07
C ALA A 138 -5.04 -22.27 19.44
N LYS A 139 -3.71 -22.41 19.49
CA LYS A 139 -2.93 -22.59 20.73
C LYS A 139 -2.85 -21.31 21.56
N VAL A 140 -2.44 -20.18 20.97
CA VAL A 140 -2.20 -18.92 21.70
C VAL A 140 -3.48 -18.22 22.15
N ASN A 141 -4.56 -18.36 21.38
CA ASN A 141 -5.89 -17.85 21.73
C ASN A 141 -6.78 -18.89 22.44
N GLN A 142 -6.20 -20.00 22.92
CA GLN A 142 -6.88 -21.05 23.69
C GLN A 142 -8.19 -21.60 23.05
N CYS A 143 -8.28 -21.62 21.72
CA CYS A 143 -9.48 -21.97 20.98
C CYS A 143 -9.30 -23.24 20.11
N PRO A 144 -9.00 -24.41 20.71
CA PRO A 144 -8.58 -25.62 19.99
C PRO A 144 -9.59 -26.15 18.97
N ARG A 145 -10.90 -25.87 19.15
CA ARG A 145 -11.95 -26.24 18.18
C ARG A 145 -11.64 -25.67 16.78
N ARG A 146 -11.18 -24.42 16.74
CA ARG A 146 -10.88 -23.65 15.52
C ARG A 146 -9.73 -24.18 14.66
N LEU A 147 -9.01 -25.20 15.13
CA LEU A 147 -7.96 -25.88 14.39
C LEU A 147 -8.52 -26.80 13.29
N LEU A 148 -9.64 -27.46 13.55
CA LEU A 148 -10.19 -28.53 12.69
C LEU A 148 -11.57 -28.21 12.11
N THR A 149 -12.29 -27.24 12.67
CA THR A 149 -13.69 -27.01 12.32
C THR A 149 -13.86 -25.98 11.19
N ALA A 150 -14.24 -26.46 10.02
CA ALA A 150 -15.26 -25.76 9.23
C ALA A 150 -16.63 -26.14 9.84
N GLU A 151 -17.12 -25.38 10.82
CA GLU A 151 -18.48 -25.63 11.33
C GLU A 151 -19.48 -25.21 10.25
N SER A 152 -20.60 -25.93 10.09
CA SER A 152 -21.63 -25.55 9.11
C SER A 152 -22.27 -24.18 9.38
N ALA A 153 -22.06 -23.62 10.58
CA ALA A 153 -22.51 -22.30 11.01
C ALA A 153 -21.39 -21.24 11.11
N ALA A 154 -20.11 -21.59 10.89
CA ALA A 154 -18.97 -20.68 11.01
C ALA A 154 -18.03 -20.77 9.81
N LEU A 155 -17.58 -19.62 9.32
CA LEU A 155 -16.60 -19.57 8.23
C LEU A 155 -15.28 -20.22 8.67
N TYR A 156 -14.58 -20.82 7.71
CA TYR A 156 -13.26 -21.42 7.95
C TYR A 156 -12.27 -20.33 8.40
N THR A 157 -11.52 -20.57 9.48
CA THR A 157 -10.51 -19.64 10.02
C THR A 157 -9.55 -19.18 8.90
N THR A 158 -9.72 -17.94 8.42
CA THR A 158 -8.97 -17.36 7.29
C THR A 158 -7.69 -16.66 7.75
N PHE A 159 -6.83 -16.25 6.81
CA PHE A 159 -5.70 -15.37 7.11
C PHE A 159 -6.14 -14.01 7.68
N ASP A 160 -7.22 -13.41 7.16
CA ASP A 160 -7.75 -12.16 7.71
C ASP A 160 -8.12 -12.28 9.19
N GLU A 161 -8.72 -13.41 9.58
CA GLU A 161 -9.15 -13.64 10.94
C GLU A 161 -7.99 -14.03 11.87
N MET A 162 -7.06 -14.88 11.40
CA MET A 162 -5.84 -15.21 12.14
C MET A 162 -4.98 -13.98 12.41
N LEU A 163 -4.95 -13.03 11.48
CA LEU A 163 -4.12 -11.83 11.54
C LEU A 163 -4.90 -10.57 11.99
N ALA A 164 -6.15 -10.70 12.43
CA ALA A 164 -6.96 -9.60 12.96
C ALA A 164 -6.43 -9.09 14.31
N GLN A 165 -6.77 -7.86 14.69
CA GLN A 165 -6.38 -7.29 15.99
C GLN A 165 -7.13 -7.93 17.16
N HIS A 166 -8.42 -8.19 16.97
CA HIS A 166 -9.35 -8.70 17.97
C HIS A 166 -10.04 -9.94 17.42
N LEU A 167 -10.41 -10.83 18.33
CA LEU A 167 -11.24 -12.00 18.09
C LEU A 167 -12.72 -11.58 17.99
N SER A 168 -13.60 -12.53 17.64
CA SER A 168 -15.04 -12.27 17.43
C SER A 168 -15.82 -11.92 18.70
N ASP A 169 -15.27 -12.24 19.87
CA ASP A 169 -15.75 -11.87 21.21
C ASP A 169 -15.20 -10.50 21.70
N GLY A 170 -14.28 -9.90 20.95
CA GLY A 170 -13.62 -8.63 21.28
C GLY A 170 -12.28 -8.77 22.00
N GLU A 171 -11.86 -9.98 22.38
CA GLU A 171 -10.57 -10.23 23.03
C GLU A 171 -9.39 -9.94 22.10
N ILE A 172 -8.25 -9.55 22.66
CA ILE A 172 -7.04 -9.25 21.86
C ILE A 172 -6.48 -10.55 21.28
N ASN A 173 -6.32 -10.60 19.96
CA ASN A 173 -5.70 -11.72 19.28
C ASN A 173 -4.20 -11.79 19.62
N GLN A 174 -3.78 -12.90 20.22
CA GLN A 174 -2.40 -13.11 20.67
C GLN A 174 -1.45 -13.49 19.51
N LEU A 175 -1.95 -13.92 18.35
CA LEU A 175 -1.09 -14.36 17.24
C LEU A 175 -0.19 -13.22 16.71
N PRO A 176 -0.71 -12.03 16.33
CA PRO A 176 0.14 -10.90 15.93
C PRO A 176 1.22 -10.52 16.95
N LEU A 177 0.92 -10.63 18.25
CA LEU A 177 1.87 -10.32 19.33
C LEU A 177 3.02 -11.34 19.37
N VAL A 178 2.71 -12.63 19.26
CA VAL A 178 3.70 -13.72 19.24
C VAL A 178 4.57 -13.67 17.98
N LEU A 179 3.97 -13.39 16.81
CA LEU A 179 4.68 -13.20 15.55
C LEU A 179 5.58 -11.97 15.56
N GLY A 180 5.13 -10.89 16.19
CA GLY A 180 5.75 -9.57 16.15
C GLY A 180 5.33 -8.77 14.91
N GLU A 181 5.51 -7.46 15.00
CA GLU A 181 5.09 -6.50 13.97
C GLU A 181 5.71 -6.79 12.59
N PRO A 182 7.03 -7.04 12.42
CA PRO A 182 7.62 -7.22 11.08
C PRO A 182 7.10 -8.45 10.34
N ALA A 183 6.91 -9.57 11.05
CA ALA A 183 6.37 -10.80 10.48
C ALA A 183 4.87 -10.67 10.16
N THR A 184 4.13 -9.92 10.99
CA THR A 184 2.72 -9.62 10.75
C THR A 184 2.55 -8.68 9.56
N GLU A 185 3.37 -7.64 9.43
CA GLU A 185 3.38 -6.74 8.26
C GLU A 185 3.72 -7.51 6.97
N PHE A 186 4.69 -8.45 7.00
CA PHE A 186 5.00 -9.29 5.84
C PHE A 186 3.79 -10.12 5.38
N LEU A 187 3.09 -10.77 6.33
CA LEU A 187 1.90 -11.57 6.02
C LEU A 187 0.77 -10.70 5.44
N TRP A 188 0.53 -9.50 6.00
CA TRP A 188 -0.44 -8.55 5.46
C TRP A 188 -0.09 -8.07 4.04
N ASP A 189 1.17 -7.69 3.80
CA ASP A 189 1.67 -7.31 2.47
C ASP A 189 1.49 -8.44 1.44
N PHE A 190 1.90 -9.66 1.79
CA PHE A 190 2.01 -10.78 0.84
C PHE A 190 0.67 -11.48 0.54
N LEU A 191 -0.26 -11.47 1.50
CA LEU A 191 -1.53 -12.20 1.42
C LEU A 191 -2.75 -11.30 1.23
N ASN A 192 -2.82 -10.17 1.94
CA ASN A 192 -4.10 -9.46 2.16
C ASN A 192 -4.19 -8.06 1.52
N HIS A 193 -3.11 -7.27 1.48
CA HIS A 193 -3.18 -5.89 0.98
C HIS A 193 -3.61 -5.82 -0.49
N GLN A 194 -4.58 -4.96 -0.80
CA GLN A 194 -5.26 -4.92 -2.11
C GLN A 194 -4.31 -4.66 -3.30
N GLU A 195 -3.26 -3.87 -3.07
CA GLU A 195 -2.22 -3.56 -4.06
C GLU A 195 -0.96 -4.44 -3.90
N GLY A 196 -1.01 -5.40 -2.97
CA GLY A 196 0.05 -6.35 -2.72
C GLY A 196 -0.01 -7.59 -3.63
N PRO A 197 0.97 -8.49 -3.50
CA PRO A 197 1.05 -9.71 -4.31
C PRO A 197 -0.17 -10.63 -4.19
N ARG A 198 -0.86 -10.61 -3.02
CA ARG A 198 -2.02 -11.45 -2.67
C ARG A 198 -1.92 -12.87 -3.18
N VAL A 199 -0.74 -13.49 -3.00
CA VAL A 199 -0.33 -14.66 -3.80
C VAL A 199 -1.28 -15.84 -3.61
N ARG A 200 -1.79 -16.02 -2.39
CA ARG A 200 -2.78 -17.04 -2.04
C ARG A 200 -4.11 -16.83 -2.76
N ASP A 201 -4.59 -15.59 -2.85
CA ASP A 201 -5.86 -15.30 -3.51
C ASP A 201 -5.74 -15.41 -5.03
N HIS A 202 -4.71 -14.81 -5.64
CA HIS A 202 -4.51 -14.91 -7.09
C HIS A 202 -4.24 -16.36 -7.55
N LEU A 203 -3.55 -17.19 -6.74
CA LEU A 203 -3.39 -18.62 -7.04
C LEU A 203 -4.71 -19.40 -6.92
N SER A 204 -5.50 -19.16 -5.86
CA SER A 204 -6.76 -19.89 -5.65
C SER A 204 -7.86 -19.53 -6.65
N HIS A 205 -7.84 -18.30 -7.19
CA HIS A 205 -8.75 -17.87 -8.26
C HIS A 205 -8.24 -18.22 -9.67
N GLY A 206 -7.02 -18.78 -9.81
CA GLY A 206 -6.42 -19.11 -11.10
C GLY A 206 -6.00 -17.90 -11.94
N GLU A 207 -5.80 -16.74 -11.31
CA GLU A 207 -5.46 -15.48 -11.99
C GLU A 207 -3.97 -15.38 -12.35
N VAL A 208 -3.11 -16.19 -11.71
CA VAL A 208 -1.68 -16.27 -12.03
C VAL A 208 -1.44 -17.28 -13.15
N SER A 209 -0.71 -16.86 -14.20
CA SER A 209 -0.21 -17.77 -15.23
C SER A 209 0.78 -18.76 -14.62
N LEU A 210 0.34 -20.01 -14.46
CA LEU A 210 1.12 -21.06 -13.79
C LEU A 210 2.50 -21.34 -14.41
N PRO A 211 2.71 -21.28 -15.74
CA PRO A 211 4.03 -21.40 -16.37
C PRO A 211 4.91 -20.15 -16.26
N ALA A 212 4.40 -19.04 -15.71
CA ALA A 212 5.10 -17.78 -15.56
C ALA A 212 5.08 -17.28 -14.09
N PHE A 213 4.96 -18.20 -13.13
CA PHE A 213 4.95 -17.86 -11.70
C PHE A 213 6.29 -17.20 -11.30
N PRO A 214 6.30 -16.03 -10.64
CA PRO A 214 7.56 -15.31 -10.38
C PRO A 214 8.43 -16.01 -9.35
N LYS A 215 9.68 -16.36 -9.73
CA LYS A 215 10.66 -17.01 -8.84
C LYS A 215 10.87 -16.25 -7.52
N GLY A 216 10.96 -14.92 -7.60
CA GLY A 216 11.12 -14.05 -6.42
C GLY A 216 9.98 -14.18 -5.38
N MET A 217 8.76 -14.56 -5.78
CA MET A 217 7.67 -14.81 -4.83
C MET A 217 7.88 -16.11 -4.06
N ALA A 218 8.34 -17.17 -4.72
CA ALA A 218 8.67 -18.43 -4.05
C ALA A 218 9.91 -18.30 -3.16
N GLU A 219 10.92 -17.53 -3.61
CA GLU A 219 12.11 -17.19 -2.81
C GLU A 219 11.73 -16.45 -1.53
N GLN A 220 10.86 -15.44 -1.61
CA GLN A 220 10.39 -14.69 -0.44
C GLN A 220 9.54 -15.55 0.49
N LEU A 221 8.65 -16.41 -0.03
CA LEU A 221 7.89 -17.37 0.78
C LEU A 221 8.79 -18.35 1.51
N LEU A 222 9.78 -18.92 0.82
CA LEU A 222 10.73 -19.86 1.43
C LEU A 222 11.57 -19.18 2.50
N ALA A 223 12.08 -17.99 2.20
CA ALA A 223 12.88 -17.17 3.12
C ALA A 223 12.11 -16.78 4.38
N PHE A 224 10.88 -16.27 4.22
CA PHE A 224 10.00 -15.95 5.33
C PHE A 224 9.60 -17.19 6.13
N SER A 225 9.30 -18.31 5.46
CA SER A 225 8.99 -19.56 6.14
C SER A 225 10.12 -20.02 7.05
N LEU A 226 11.39 -19.84 6.65
CA LEU A 226 12.52 -20.18 7.49
C LEU A 226 12.60 -19.33 8.74
N VAL A 227 12.48 -18.00 8.60
CA VAL A 227 12.50 -17.08 9.74
C VAL A 227 11.37 -17.40 10.72
N LEU A 228 10.19 -17.74 10.20
CA LEU A 228 9.06 -18.14 11.02
C LEU A 228 9.33 -19.49 11.73
N LEU A 229 9.84 -20.49 11.02
CA LEU A 229 10.20 -21.80 11.60
C LEU A 229 11.26 -21.67 12.72
N LEU A 230 12.28 -20.82 12.51
CA LEU A 230 13.34 -20.48 13.47
C LEU A 230 12.84 -19.79 14.74
N ARG A 231 11.63 -19.24 14.73
CA ARG A 231 10.98 -18.63 15.90
C ARG A 231 10.29 -19.67 16.81
N PHE A 232 10.17 -20.91 16.35
CA PHE A 232 9.41 -21.98 17.01
C PHE A 232 10.20 -23.30 17.17
N VAL A 233 11.53 -23.26 17.05
CA VAL A 233 12.46 -24.34 17.48
C VAL A 233 12.99 -24.07 18.90
N GLU A 234 13.65 -25.08 19.49
CA GLU A 234 14.41 -24.94 20.74
C GLU A 234 15.49 -23.84 20.65
N GLU A 235 15.76 -23.18 21.77
CA GLU A 235 16.64 -21.98 21.83
C GLU A 235 18.11 -22.29 21.49
N ASP A 236 18.61 -23.46 21.89
CA ASP A 236 19.98 -23.92 21.56
C ASP A 236 20.18 -24.01 20.04
N LEU A 237 19.25 -24.70 19.36
CA LEU A 237 19.27 -24.86 17.90
C LEU A 237 19.05 -23.52 17.19
N ALA A 238 18.15 -22.68 17.71
CA ALA A 238 17.94 -21.34 17.17
C ALA A 238 19.23 -20.51 17.22
N SER A 239 19.99 -20.61 18.32
CA SER A 239 21.21 -19.85 18.56
C SER A 239 22.35 -20.31 17.67
N GLU A 240 22.60 -21.63 17.61
CA GLU A 240 23.61 -22.23 16.72
C GLU A 240 23.36 -21.84 15.25
N VAL A 241 22.11 -21.99 14.79
CA VAL A 241 21.74 -21.73 13.40
C VAL A 241 21.76 -20.24 13.04
N LYS A 242 21.48 -19.33 14.00
CA LYS A 242 21.52 -17.87 13.77
C LYS A 242 22.93 -17.29 13.64
N GLU A 243 23.98 -17.99 14.06
CA GLU A 243 25.36 -17.55 13.82
C GLU A 243 25.84 -17.80 12.38
N LYS A 244 25.17 -18.68 11.62
CA LYS A 244 25.42 -18.90 10.19
C LYS A 244 25.18 -17.59 9.40
N ALA A 245 26.13 -17.21 8.54
CA ALA A 245 26.22 -15.84 8.02
C ALA A 245 24.99 -15.45 7.17
N ALA A 246 24.51 -16.32 6.28
CA ALA A 246 23.31 -16.05 5.50
C ALA A 246 22.05 -15.99 6.38
N ILE A 247 21.96 -16.82 7.44
CA ILE A 247 20.82 -16.79 8.39
C ILE A 247 20.82 -15.49 9.19
N LYS A 248 21.98 -15.04 9.66
CA LYS A 248 22.14 -13.77 10.39
C LYS A 248 21.76 -12.56 9.53
N VAL A 249 21.98 -12.61 8.21
CA VAL A 249 21.49 -11.60 7.27
C VAL A 249 19.96 -11.71 7.09
N LEU A 250 19.45 -12.92 6.83
CA LEU A 250 18.04 -13.19 6.59
C LEU A 250 17.14 -12.79 7.77
N VAL A 251 17.52 -13.15 9.00
CA VAL A 251 16.79 -12.80 10.23
C VAL A 251 16.76 -11.29 10.43
N ARG A 252 17.90 -10.58 10.31
CA ARG A 252 17.94 -9.11 10.40
C ARG A 252 17.07 -8.42 9.36
N LEU A 253 17.01 -8.94 8.13
CA LEU A 253 16.16 -8.40 7.07
C LEU A 253 14.66 -8.61 7.35
N ALA A 254 14.29 -9.72 7.99
CA ALA A 254 12.91 -10.01 8.37
C ALA A 254 12.49 -9.23 9.63
N GLU A 255 13.36 -9.08 10.62
CA GLU A 255 13.14 -8.23 11.81
C GLU A 255 13.09 -6.74 11.46
N GLY A 256 13.84 -6.32 10.44
CA GLY A 256 13.77 -4.98 9.86
C GLY A 256 12.66 -4.78 8.82
N TYR A 257 11.80 -5.78 8.57
CA TYR A 257 10.75 -5.68 7.56
C TYR A 257 9.76 -4.56 7.88
N ARG A 258 9.28 -3.89 6.83
CA ARG A 258 8.22 -2.89 6.88
C ARG A 258 7.29 -3.08 5.70
N ALA A 259 5.99 -2.87 5.92
CA ALA A 259 4.97 -2.92 4.89
C ALA A 259 5.33 -2.03 3.69
N ARG A 260 5.19 -2.59 2.49
CA ARG A 260 5.52 -1.99 1.19
C ARG A 260 4.28 -1.74 0.35
N PHE A 261 3.23 -2.54 0.56
CA PHE A 261 1.96 -2.47 -0.16
C PHE A 261 0.82 -1.84 0.67
N HIS A 262 1.07 -1.53 1.94
CA HIS A 262 0.19 -0.65 2.72
C HIS A 262 0.13 0.77 2.09
N PRO A 263 -1.04 1.45 2.06
CA PRO A 263 -1.19 2.77 1.43
C PRO A 263 -0.17 3.83 1.88
N VAL A 264 0.25 3.84 3.15
CA VAL A 264 1.32 4.73 3.65
C VAL A 264 2.62 4.57 2.87
N ALA A 265 3.07 3.33 2.65
CA ALA A 265 4.32 3.03 1.96
C ALA A 265 4.22 3.36 0.46
N LEU A 266 3.07 3.07 -0.15
CA LEU A 266 2.81 3.40 -1.55
C LEU A 266 2.77 4.90 -1.81
N ILE A 267 2.12 5.69 -0.94
CA ILE A 267 2.12 7.16 -1.05
C ILE A 267 3.55 7.70 -0.88
N LYS A 268 4.35 7.18 0.07
CA LYS A 268 5.75 7.57 0.23
C LYS A 268 6.59 7.28 -1.03
N LYS A 269 6.44 6.10 -1.67
CA LYS A 269 7.11 5.83 -2.96
C LYS A 269 6.64 6.79 -4.06
N GLN A 270 5.34 7.09 -4.14
CA GLN A 270 4.77 8.02 -5.12
C GLN A 270 5.26 9.45 -4.93
N VAL A 271 5.32 9.93 -3.68
CA VAL A 271 5.86 11.23 -3.26
C VAL A 271 7.30 11.40 -3.72
N LEU A 272 8.18 10.44 -3.42
CA LEU A 272 9.60 10.50 -3.80
C LEU A 272 9.81 10.49 -5.32
N SER A 273 9.11 9.60 -6.03
CA SER A 273 9.17 9.54 -7.50
C SER A 273 8.60 10.81 -8.16
N CYS A 274 7.56 11.42 -7.57
CA CYS A 274 7.01 12.68 -8.03
C CYS A 274 7.97 13.86 -7.80
N GLU A 275 8.62 13.92 -6.63
CA GLU A 275 9.67 14.91 -6.31
C GLU A 275 10.81 14.85 -7.34
N GLU A 276 11.36 13.66 -7.56
CA GLU A 276 12.47 13.46 -8.50
C GLU A 276 12.09 13.91 -9.92
N SER A 277 10.87 13.58 -10.35
CA SER A 277 10.32 14.04 -11.62
C SER A 277 10.22 15.57 -11.67
N ILE A 278 9.67 16.24 -10.64
CA ILE A 278 9.53 17.71 -10.57
C ILE A 278 10.91 18.41 -10.58
N ARG A 279 11.86 17.90 -9.79
CA ARG A 279 13.23 18.40 -9.69
C ARG A 279 14.01 18.29 -11.02
N SER A 280 13.62 17.37 -11.90
CA SER A 280 14.22 17.26 -13.23
C SER A 280 13.76 18.32 -14.24
N TRP A 281 12.60 18.98 -14.04
CA TRP A 281 12.07 19.90 -15.06
C TRP A 281 13.00 21.10 -15.39
N PRO A 282 13.64 21.78 -14.41
CA PRO A 282 14.56 22.88 -14.70
C PRO A 282 15.85 22.44 -15.39
N LEU A 283 16.16 21.13 -15.36
CA LEU A 283 17.32 20.52 -16.00
C LEU A 283 17.04 20.08 -17.44
N LEU A 284 15.77 20.12 -17.88
CA LEU A 284 15.43 19.79 -19.26
C LEU A 284 15.96 20.87 -20.22
N PRO A 285 16.70 20.50 -21.29
CA PRO A 285 17.35 21.46 -22.16
C PRO A 285 16.32 22.29 -22.92
N LEU A 286 16.25 23.58 -22.60
CA LEU A 286 15.44 24.55 -23.33
C LEU A 286 16.32 25.24 -24.40
N PRO A 287 15.87 25.36 -25.66
CA PRO A 287 16.60 26.13 -26.67
C PRO A 287 16.84 27.57 -26.17
N GLU A 288 18.05 28.09 -26.29
CA GLU A 288 18.41 29.40 -25.71
C GLU A 288 17.51 30.53 -26.20
N ASP A 289 17.12 30.52 -27.48
CA ASP A 289 16.21 31.51 -28.04
C ASP A 289 14.83 31.45 -27.35
N ALA A 290 14.33 30.25 -27.02
CA ALA A 290 13.10 30.08 -26.25
C ALA A 290 13.26 30.57 -24.81
N ALA A 291 14.42 30.34 -24.18
CA ALA A 291 14.71 30.85 -22.84
C ALA A 291 14.75 32.39 -22.81
N ARG A 292 15.43 33.00 -23.79
CA ARG A 292 15.53 34.46 -23.98
C ARG A 292 14.17 35.07 -24.33
N GLU A 293 13.37 34.45 -25.21
CA GLU A 293 12.00 34.90 -25.53
C GLU A 293 11.05 34.76 -24.32
N ALA A 294 11.14 33.68 -23.54
CA ALA A 294 10.33 33.47 -22.34
C ALA A 294 10.67 34.47 -21.23
N ALA A 295 11.95 34.84 -21.07
CA ALA A 295 12.37 35.89 -20.15
C ALA A 295 11.83 37.27 -20.56
N ARG A 296 11.86 37.61 -21.86
CA ARG A 296 11.34 38.88 -22.41
C ARG A 296 9.83 39.04 -22.30
N LEU A 297 9.07 37.94 -22.29
CA LEU A 297 7.61 37.98 -22.08
C LEU A 297 7.20 38.36 -20.66
N GLY A 298 8.14 38.34 -19.70
CA GLY A 298 7.88 38.58 -18.29
C GLY A 298 7.17 37.41 -17.60
N GLY A 299 7.36 37.32 -16.28
CA GLY A 299 6.40 36.58 -15.45
C GLY A 299 5.07 37.33 -15.46
N SER A 300 3.94 36.62 -15.51
CA SER A 300 2.65 37.24 -15.21
C SER A 300 2.68 37.82 -13.80
N SER A 301 2.12 39.01 -13.57
CA SER A 301 2.06 39.64 -12.24
C SER A 301 1.43 38.73 -11.17
N GLU A 302 0.55 37.81 -11.56
CA GLU A 302 -0.04 36.79 -10.69
C GLU A 302 0.97 35.71 -10.22
N ALA A 303 1.98 35.42 -11.03
CA ALA A 303 3.00 34.41 -10.70
C ALA A 303 4.02 34.97 -9.69
N SER A 304 4.47 36.20 -9.88
CA SER A 304 5.32 36.90 -8.90
C SER A 304 4.59 37.15 -7.58
N ALA A 305 3.26 37.34 -7.60
CA ALA A 305 2.45 37.40 -6.38
C ALA A 305 2.39 36.07 -5.59
N CYS A 306 2.59 34.92 -6.26
CA CYS A 306 2.61 33.62 -5.59
C CYS A 306 3.92 33.35 -4.86
N GLU A 307 5.06 33.84 -5.36
CA GLU A 307 6.41 33.59 -4.81
C GLU A 307 6.51 33.83 -3.29
N PRO A 308 6.15 35.00 -2.72
CA PRO A 308 6.25 35.22 -1.27
C PRO A 308 5.33 34.30 -0.46
N LEU A 309 4.18 33.91 -1.01
CA LEU A 309 3.24 33.01 -0.35
C LEU A 309 3.74 31.57 -0.35
N ILE A 310 4.38 31.13 -1.45
CA ILE A 310 5.08 29.84 -1.55
C ILE A 310 6.20 29.78 -0.51
N MET A 311 7.06 30.81 -0.44
CA MET A 311 8.12 30.92 0.58
C MET A 311 7.53 30.77 2.00
N LYS A 312 6.48 31.54 2.32
CA LYS A 312 5.85 31.56 3.65
C LYS A 312 5.29 30.19 4.06
N ILE A 313 4.58 29.51 3.14
CA ILE A 313 4.03 28.17 3.40
C ILE A 313 5.16 27.14 3.52
N MET A 314 6.17 27.19 2.64
CA MET A 314 7.27 26.23 2.67
C MET A 314 8.10 26.32 3.95
N SER A 315 8.47 27.53 4.39
CA SER A 315 9.14 27.72 5.68
C SER A 315 8.31 27.18 6.84
N GLU A 316 6.99 27.35 6.82
CA GLU A 316 6.11 26.82 7.87
C GLU A 316 6.04 25.28 7.83
N LEU A 317 5.78 24.67 6.67
CA LEU A 317 5.78 23.20 6.53
C LEU A 317 7.11 22.59 6.97
N CYS A 318 8.24 23.24 6.65
CA CYS A 318 9.56 22.73 7.02
C CYS A 318 9.79 22.70 8.53
N ARG A 319 9.28 23.69 9.30
CA ARG A 319 9.36 23.69 10.78
C ARG A 319 8.72 22.46 11.43
N HIS A 320 7.75 21.83 10.76
CA HIS A 320 7.08 20.61 11.21
C HIS A 320 7.77 19.31 10.74
N VAL A 321 8.91 19.38 10.06
CA VAL A 321 9.75 18.19 9.78
C VAL A 321 10.35 17.70 11.11
N PRO A 322 10.09 16.45 11.54
CA PRO A 322 10.64 15.92 12.79
C PRO A 322 12.18 15.98 12.81
N GLY A 323 12.79 16.22 13.98
CA GLY A 323 14.24 16.32 14.10
C GLY A 323 14.86 17.62 13.55
N HIS A 324 14.05 18.66 13.29
CA HIS A 324 14.45 19.96 12.73
C HIS A 324 15.66 20.61 13.43
N HIS A 325 15.86 20.35 14.73
CA HIS A 325 16.82 21.06 15.58
C HIS A 325 18.31 20.86 15.25
N CYS A 326 18.69 19.77 14.58
CA CYS A 326 20.12 19.45 14.35
C CYS A 326 20.57 19.43 12.89
N ALA A 327 19.67 19.20 11.92
CA ALA A 327 20.05 18.98 10.52
C ALA A 327 19.76 20.16 9.56
N PHE A 328 18.93 21.13 9.97
CA PHE A 328 18.35 22.14 9.06
C PHE A 328 18.34 23.58 9.63
N GLN A 329 19.34 23.98 10.42
CA GLN A 329 19.50 25.38 10.81
C GLN A 329 19.65 26.27 9.55
N GLY A 330 18.87 27.36 9.47
CA GLY A 330 18.92 28.34 8.38
C GLY A 330 17.87 28.19 7.26
N MET A 331 16.80 27.41 7.45
CA MET A 331 15.77 27.23 6.41
C MET A 331 15.08 28.50 5.90
N ASP A 332 14.97 29.55 6.72
CA ASP A 332 14.33 30.82 6.31
C ASP A 332 15.09 31.58 5.20
N SER A 333 16.30 31.15 4.80
CA SER A 333 17.10 31.74 3.71
C SER A 333 17.53 30.77 2.60
N LEU A 334 17.01 29.53 2.60
CA LEU A 334 17.39 28.54 1.58
C LEU A 334 16.74 28.85 0.21
N PRO A 335 17.51 28.78 -0.91
CA PRO A 335 16.95 28.85 -2.26
C PRO A 335 15.89 27.78 -2.51
N VAL A 336 14.88 28.14 -3.30
CA VAL A 336 13.70 27.33 -3.63
C VAL A 336 14.09 25.92 -4.14
N GLU A 337 15.20 25.83 -4.86
CA GLU A 337 15.76 24.60 -5.46
C GLU A 337 16.28 23.59 -4.43
N ARG A 338 16.49 24.00 -3.17
CA ARG A 338 17.04 23.15 -2.10
C ARG A 338 16.00 22.63 -1.11
N TRP A 339 14.76 23.12 -1.17
CA TRP A 339 13.68 22.69 -0.27
C TRP A 339 13.19 21.25 -0.41
N PRO A 340 13.39 20.50 -1.51
CA PRO A 340 12.99 19.08 -1.54
C PRO A 340 13.82 18.16 -0.61
N ARG A 341 14.94 18.65 -0.06
CA ARG A 341 15.88 17.86 0.77
C ARG A 341 15.27 17.12 1.98
N PRO A 342 14.23 17.61 2.68
CA PRO A 342 13.62 16.86 3.78
C PRO A 342 12.81 15.63 3.34
N LEU A 343 12.35 15.55 2.08
CA LEU A 343 11.41 14.52 1.64
C LEU A 343 11.91 13.07 1.81
N PRO A 344 13.15 12.71 1.44
CA PRO A 344 13.71 11.37 1.71
C PRO A 344 13.73 11.03 3.20
N TYR A 345 14.08 12.00 4.06
CA TYR A 345 14.08 11.83 5.51
C TYR A 345 12.66 11.62 6.06
N VAL A 346 11.72 12.51 5.73
CA VAL A 346 10.30 12.41 6.14
C VAL A 346 9.71 11.06 5.70
N CYS A 347 9.98 10.62 4.47
CA CYS A 347 9.51 9.33 3.98
C CYS A 347 10.13 8.13 4.73
N SER A 348 11.36 8.25 5.25
CA SER A 348 12.03 7.19 6.04
C SER A 348 11.44 6.99 7.45
N LEU A 349 10.77 8.02 7.99
CA LEU A 349 10.18 7.97 9.33
C LEU A 349 9.18 6.81 9.47
N ARG A 350 9.20 6.12 10.60
CA ARG A 350 8.28 5.01 10.86
C ARG A 350 6.86 5.55 11.07
N VAL A 351 5.88 4.88 10.47
CA VAL A 351 4.46 5.12 10.66
C VAL A 351 3.84 3.74 10.87
N PRO A 352 3.11 3.49 11.98
CA PRO A 352 2.44 2.20 12.18
C PRO A 352 1.51 1.86 11.02
N THR A 353 1.49 0.60 10.57
CA THR A 353 0.59 0.17 9.48
C THR A 353 -0.37 -0.95 9.85
N LEU A 354 -0.03 -1.74 10.88
CA LEU A 354 -0.95 -2.74 11.41
C LEU A 354 -2.16 -2.09 12.07
N PHE A 355 -3.33 -2.66 11.79
CA PHE A 355 -4.60 -2.30 12.43
C PHE A 355 -5.00 -0.82 12.27
N CYS A 356 -4.56 -0.15 11.19
CA CYS A 356 -4.88 1.24 10.93
C CYS A 356 -6.40 1.51 10.98
N PRO A 357 -6.88 2.43 11.84
CA PRO A 357 -8.30 2.75 11.95
C PRO A 357 -8.89 3.27 10.63
N ARG A 358 -10.19 3.03 10.41
CA ARG A 358 -10.92 3.47 9.21
C ARG A 358 -10.75 4.97 8.90
N ALA A 359 -10.62 5.81 9.93
CA ALA A 359 -10.37 7.24 9.80
C ALA A 359 -9.01 7.56 9.15
N VAL A 360 -7.97 6.79 9.48
CA VAL A 360 -6.63 6.90 8.87
C VAL A 360 -6.71 6.49 7.40
N LEU A 361 -7.39 5.38 7.09
CA LEU A 361 -7.56 4.92 5.71
C LEU A 361 -8.36 5.90 4.83
N GLU A 362 -9.37 6.58 5.38
CA GLU A 362 -10.12 7.63 4.70
C GLU A 362 -9.22 8.82 4.30
N VAL A 363 -8.37 9.29 5.24
CA VAL A 363 -7.39 10.36 4.97
C VAL A 363 -6.35 9.92 3.93
N LEU A 364 -5.77 8.72 4.09
CA LEU A 364 -4.78 8.17 3.15
C LEU A 364 -5.34 8.05 1.73
N THR A 365 -6.63 7.75 1.57
CA THR A 365 -7.30 7.68 0.26
C THR A 365 -7.28 9.03 -0.46
N VAL A 366 -7.52 10.13 0.27
CA VAL A 366 -7.47 11.49 -0.31
C VAL A 366 -6.03 11.92 -0.57
N LEU A 367 -5.10 11.68 0.36
CA LEU A 367 -3.66 12.00 0.20
C LEU A 367 -3.05 11.25 -1.00
N ARG A 368 -3.39 9.97 -1.18
CA ARG A 368 -3.01 9.19 -2.36
C ARG A 368 -3.56 9.78 -3.65
N SER A 369 -4.82 10.23 -3.63
CA SER A 369 -5.44 10.87 -4.80
C SER A 369 -4.69 12.15 -5.19
N ILE A 370 -4.35 13.00 -4.21
CA ILE A 370 -3.53 14.21 -4.42
C ILE A 370 -2.17 13.84 -5.03
N SER A 371 -1.44 12.89 -4.42
CA SER A 371 -0.13 12.43 -4.92
C SER A 371 -0.20 11.90 -6.36
N SER A 372 -1.24 11.12 -6.67
CA SER A 372 -1.48 10.59 -8.03
C SER A 372 -1.73 11.71 -9.05
N ARG A 373 -2.47 12.77 -8.68
CA ARG A 373 -2.67 13.95 -9.53
C ARG A 373 -1.39 14.77 -9.70
N CYS A 374 -0.57 14.97 -8.67
CA CYS A 374 0.76 15.59 -8.79
C CYS A 374 1.65 14.80 -9.78
N ALA A 375 1.71 13.47 -9.66
CA ALA A 375 2.47 12.61 -10.58
C ALA A 375 1.88 12.60 -12.02
N GLN A 376 0.57 12.81 -12.17
CA GLN A 376 -0.06 13.01 -13.48
C GLN A 376 0.37 14.35 -14.10
N VAL A 377 0.30 15.45 -13.34
CA VAL A 377 0.76 16.78 -13.79
C VAL A 377 2.24 16.70 -14.19
N SER A 378 3.09 16.07 -13.37
CA SER A 378 4.52 15.99 -13.65
C SER A 378 4.85 15.25 -14.95
N ARG A 379 4.21 14.11 -15.20
CA ARG A 379 4.38 13.40 -16.48
C ARG A 379 3.89 14.22 -17.68
N GLN A 380 2.77 14.94 -17.53
CA GLN A 380 2.25 15.82 -18.60
C GLN A 380 3.19 17.00 -18.87
N VAL A 381 3.72 17.65 -17.83
CA VAL A 381 4.67 18.77 -17.94
C VAL A 381 5.98 18.31 -18.59
N ALA A 382 6.60 17.25 -18.07
CA ALA A 382 7.86 16.72 -18.60
C ALA A 382 7.76 16.32 -20.08
N ALA A 383 6.73 15.54 -20.44
CA ALA A 383 6.50 15.14 -21.83
C ALA A 383 6.18 16.34 -22.74
N SER A 384 5.51 17.37 -22.23
CA SER A 384 5.23 18.60 -23.00
C SER A 384 6.48 19.45 -23.19
N LEU A 385 7.33 19.58 -22.16
CA LEU A 385 8.63 20.27 -22.27
C LEU A 385 9.54 19.58 -23.29
N GLU A 386 9.67 18.26 -23.22
CA GLU A 386 10.48 17.47 -24.14
C GLU A 386 9.98 17.57 -25.60
N LEU A 387 8.69 17.28 -25.83
CA LEU A 387 8.11 17.30 -27.18
C LEU A 387 8.13 18.69 -27.81
N ARG A 388 7.74 19.73 -27.05
CA ARG A 388 7.70 21.10 -27.57
C ARG A 388 9.10 21.70 -27.69
N GLY A 389 10.04 21.32 -26.82
CA GLY A 389 11.45 21.70 -26.92
C GLY A 389 12.08 21.19 -28.21
N ARG A 390 11.87 19.91 -28.56
CA ARG A 390 12.28 19.34 -29.86
C ARG A 390 11.65 20.08 -31.04
N GLN A 391 10.32 20.24 -31.04
CA GLN A 391 9.62 20.96 -32.11
C GLN A 391 10.06 22.44 -32.25
N TRP A 392 10.50 23.08 -31.18
CA TRP A 392 11.10 24.42 -31.24
C TRP A 392 12.48 24.39 -31.91
N ALA A 393 13.36 23.47 -31.49
CA ALA A 393 14.70 23.32 -32.06
C ALA A 393 14.66 22.98 -33.56
N GLU A 394 13.74 22.09 -33.96
CA GLU A 394 13.46 21.72 -35.36
C GLU A 394 12.75 22.82 -36.16
N LYS A 395 12.35 23.93 -35.51
CA LYS A 395 11.58 25.05 -36.10
C LYS A 395 10.23 24.63 -36.68
N THR A 396 9.64 23.53 -36.21
CA THR A 396 8.35 22.99 -36.68
C THR A 396 7.13 23.60 -35.99
N LEU A 397 7.32 24.37 -34.90
CA LEU A 397 6.22 25.08 -34.22
C LEU A 397 5.73 26.32 -34.99
N ARG A 398 4.42 26.36 -35.27
CA ARG A 398 3.74 27.58 -35.77
C ARG A 398 3.73 28.68 -34.71
N SER A 399 3.65 29.96 -35.12
CA SER A 399 3.71 31.14 -34.22
C SER A 399 2.81 31.05 -32.97
N ARG A 400 1.53 30.68 -33.11
CA ARG A 400 0.61 30.47 -31.96
C ARG A 400 1.08 29.35 -31.02
N GLN A 401 1.70 28.30 -31.55
CA GLN A 401 2.25 27.18 -30.77
C GLN A 401 3.54 27.60 -30.06
N ARG A 402 4.39 28.43 -30.69
CA ARG A 402 5.55 29.07 -30.05
C ARG A 402 5.13 29.93 -28.85
N GLN A 403 4.17 30.85 -29.03
CA GLN A 403 3.64 31.67 -27.93
C GLN A 403 3.06 30.82 -26.78
N ASN A 404 2.35 29.74 -27.09
CA ASN A 404 1.83 28.81 -26.09
C ASN A 404 2.95 28.06 -25.34
N PHE A 405 4.02 27.64 -26.03
CA PHE A 405 5.19 27.03 -25.40
C PHE A 405 5.91 28.00 -24.45
N LEU A 406 6.08 29.28 -24.83
CA LEU A 406 6.69 30.28 -23.95
C LEU A 406 5.86 30.52 -22.67
N ARG A 407 4.51 30.54 -22.79
CA ARG A 407 3.61 30.59 -21.62
C ARG A 407 3.73 29.36 -20.72
N MET A 408 3.89 28.17 -21.31
CA MET A 408 4.15 26.92 -20.57
C MET A 408 5.46 27.03 -19.78
N VAL A 409 6.57 27.43 -20.43
CA VAL A 409 7.88 27.61 -19.78
C VAL A 409 7.81 28.59 -18.61
N SER A 410 7.07 29.70 -18.76
CA SER A 410 6.84 30.65 -17.67
C SER A 410 6.03 30.01 -16.51
N SER A 411 4.95 29.30 -16.83
CA SER A 411 4.11 28.62 -15.83
C SER A 411 4.81 27.47 -15.11
N VAL A 412 5.76 26.79 -15.77
CA VAL A 412 6.57 25.70 -15.21
C VAL A 412 7.43 26.19 -14.04
N LYS A 413 7.96 27.43 -14.11
CA LYS A 413 8.70 28.05 -13.00
C LYS A 413 7.85 28.23 -11.74
N LEU A 414 6.57 28.54 -11.89
CA LEU A 414 5.61 28.62 -10.78
C LEU A 414 5.17 27.23 -10.30
N LEU A 415 4.90 26.30 -11.22
CA LEU A 415 4.37 24.97 -10.88
C LEU A 415 5.36 24.06 -10.15
N SER A 416 6.66 24.13 -10.47
CA SER A 416 7.67 23.28 -9.84
C SER A 416 7.72 23.44 -8.31
N PRO A 417 7.88 24.65 -7.73
CA PRO A 417 7.87 24.82 -6.28
C PRO A 417 6.51 24.58 -5.65
N VAL A 418 5.41 24.87 -6.35
CA VAL A 418 4.04 24.64 -5.84
C VAL A 418 3.72 23.15 -5.72
N LEU A 419 4.11 22.32 -6.70
CA LEU A 419 3.94 20.87 -6.59
C LEU A 419 4.92 20.29 -5.57
N SER A 420 6.14 20.82 -5.45
CA SER A 420 7.07 20.43 -4.40
C SER A 420 6.50 20.70 -3.00
N LEU A 421 5.83 21.84 -2.80
CA LEU A 421 5.07 22.18 -1.60
C LEU A 421 3.94 21.19 -1.34
N VAL A 422 3.10 20.89 -2.33
CA VAL A 422 1.99 19.92 -2.17
C VAL A 422 2.52 18.52 -1.87
N VAL A 423 3.63 18.10 -2.47
CA VAL A 423 4.28 16.80 -2.23
C VAL A 423 4.90 16.74 -0.82
N LEU A 424 5.52 17.82 -0.33
CA LEU A 424 6.00 17.94 1.05
C LEU A 424 4.84 17.89 2.06
N LEU A 425 3.76 18.64 1.81
CA LEU A 425 2.54 18.61 2.62
C LEU A 425 1.99 17.18 2.72
N VAL A 426 1.84 16.48 1.58
CA VAL A 426 1.39 15.08 1.57
C VAL A 426 2.33 14.18 2.38
N ALA A 427 3.65 14.34 2.27
CA ALA A 427 4.60 13.52 3.01
C ALA A 427 4.50 13.72 4.54
N LEU A 428 4.39 14.98 4.98
CA LEU A 428 4.27 15.33 6.39
C LEU A 428 2.92 14.85 6.97
N GLU A 429 1.81 15.07 6.25
CA GLU A 429 0.48 14.61 6.66
C GLU A 429 0.37 13.06 6.68
N VAL A 430 1.11 12.34 5.82
CA VAL A 430 1.22 10.87 5.88
C VAL A 430 1.96 10.40 7.13
N VAL A 431 3.00 11.12 7.57
CA VAL A 431 3.73 10.77 8.81
C VAL A 431 2.87 11.05 10.04
N SER A 432 2.15 12.17 10.05
CA SER A 432 1.28 12.59 11.15
C SER A 432 -0.14 12.01 11.09
N VAL A 433 -0.43 11.08 10.17
CA VAL A 433 -1.80 10.65 9.84
C VAL A 433 -2.59 10.09 11.02
N HIS A 434 -1.91 9.50 12.01
CA HIS A 434 -2.54 8.92 13.20
C HIS A 434 -3.11 10.00 14.15
N GLY A 435 -2.75 11.28 14.00
CA GLY A 435 -3.39 12.39 14.72
C GLY A 435 -4.91 12.47 14.50
N ILE A 436 -5.41 11.98 13.36
CA ILE A 436 -6.85 11.95 13.04
C ILE A 436 -7.68 11.07 14.01
N CYS A 437 -7.03 10.22 14.80
CA CYS A 437 -7.67 9.39 15.81
C CYS A 437 -8.10 10.19 17.05
N GLY A 438 -7.38 11.27 17.41
CA GLY A 438 -7.76 12.19 18.49
C GLY A 438 -8.78 13.26 18.07
N GLU A 439 -8.97 13.44 16.76
CA GLU A 439 -9.84 14.48 16.21
C GLU A 439 -11.34 14.22 16.41
N LYS A 440 -12.07 15.25 16.84
CA LYS A 440 -13.53 15.22 16.94
C LYS A 440 -14.16 15.08 15.54
N PRO A 441 -15.37 14.49 15.39
CA PRO A 441 -15.98 14.27 14.08
C PRO A 441 -16.10 15.54 13.21
N CYS A 442 -16.38 16.70 13.82
CA CYS A 442 -16.43 17.99 13.13
C CYS A 442 -15.04 18.48 12.66
N GLY A 443 -13.98 18.24 13.44
CA GLY A 443 -12.59 18.52 13.08
C GLY A 443 -12.14 17.66 11.90
N ARG A 444 -12.38 16.34 11.98
CA ARG A 444 -12.16 15.38 10.88
C ARG A 444 -12.85 15.80 9.58
N GLN A 445 -14.12 16.20 9.64
CA GLN A 445 -14.83 16.69 8.44
C GLN A 445 -14.28 18.02 7.89
N ARG A 446 -13.81 18.94 8.75
CA ARG A 446 -13.15 20.17 8.33
C ARG A 446 -11.83 19.87 7.62
N TYR A 447 -11.02 18.98 8.20
CA TYR A 447 -9.76 18.52 7.63
C TYR A 447 -9.93 17.78 6.28
N LEU A 448 -10.92 16.87 6.18
CA LEU A 448 -11.22 16.19 4.92
C LEU A 448 -11.74 17.15 3.84
N ARG A 449 -12.46 18.23 4.20
CA ARG A 449 -12.83 19.30 3.25
C ARG A 449 -11.60 20.05 2.74
N PHE A 450 -10.63 20.35 3.60
CA PHE A 450 -9.34 20.93 3.20
C PHE A 450 -8.56 20.01 2.24
N LEU A 451 -8.39 18.72 2.56
CA LEU A 451 -7.72 17.80 1.64
C LEU A 451 -8.45 17.68 0.29
N LYS A 452 -9.79 17.71 0.29
CA LYS A 452 -10.59 17.72 -0.94
C LYS A 452 -10.42 18.99 -1.77
N SER A 453 -10.13 20.16 -1.18
CA SER A 453 -9.80 21.36 -1.96
C SER A 453 -8.40 21.29 -2.58
N VAL A 454 -7.42 20.71 -1.88
CA VAL A 454 -6.08 20.44 -2.43
C VAL A 454 -6.16 19.41 -3.57
N LEU A 455 -7.00 18.38 -3.42
CA LEU A 455 -7.31 17.45 -4.50
C LEU A 455 -7.92 18.18 -5.70
N GLN A 456 -9.00 18.94 -5.51
CA GLN A 456 -9.66 19.70 -6.59
C GLN A 456 -8.69 20.64 -7.32
N PHE A 457 -7.76 21.28 -6.59
CA PHE A 457 -6.69 22.08 -7.19
C PHE A 457 -5.78 21.24 -8.10
N THR A 458 -5.24 20.11 -7.60
CA THR A 458 -4.37 19.24 -8.39
C THR A 458 -5.08 18.58 -9.59
N GLU A 459 -6.39 18.33 -9.49
CA GLU A 459 -7.23 17.90 -10.62
C GLU A 459 -7.40 19.00 -11.68
N ASN A 460 -7.63 20.24 -11.24
CA ASN A 460 -7.71 21.39 -12.14
C ASN A 460 -6.37 21.62 -12.85
N LEU A 461 -5.24 21.49 -12.15
CA LEU A 461 -3.91 21.50 -12.77
C LEU A 461 -3.78 20.40 -13.83
N ALA A 462 -4.08 19.15 -13.50
CA ALA A 462 -3.99 18.01 -14.43
C ALA A 462 -4.90 18.15 -15.67
N ALA A 463 -6.01 18.90 -15.55
CA ALA A 463 -6.84 19.29 -16.68
C ALA A 463 -6.19 20.40 -17.52
N CYS A 464 -5.62 21.43 -16.90
CA CYS A 464 -4.94 22.54 -17.59
C CYS A 464 -3.64 22.13 -18.29
N THR A 465 -2.84 21.27 -17.68
CA THR A 465 -1.57 20.74 -18.23
C THR A 465 -1.76 19.59 -19.21
N SER A 466 -2.99 19.13 -19.45
CA SER A 466 -3.26 18.09 -20.43
C SER A 466 -2.89 18.54 -21.86
N PRO A 467 -2.31 17.65 -22.70
CA PRO A 467 -1.92 17.99 -24.07
C PRO A 467 -3.06 18.51 -24.96
N THR A 468 -4.30 18.15 -24.64
CA THR A 468 -5.51 18.53 -25.37
C THR A 468 -6.07 19.89 -24.97
N ARG A 469 -6.06 20.26 -23.67
CA ARG A 469 -6.57 21.56 -23.20
C ARG A 469 -5.53 22.66 -23.20
N ASN A 470 -4.30 22.36 -22.74
CA ASN A 470 -3.13 23.24 -22.89
C ASN A 470 -3.36 24.69 -22.39
N ARG A 471 -3.95 24.85 -21.18
CA ARG A 471 -4.47 26.12 -20.62
C ARG A 471 -3.55 26.75 -19.58
N TRP A 472 -2.28 26.98 -19.92
CA TRP A 472 -1.28 27.55 -19.00
C TRP A 472 -1.67 28.91 -18.41
N GLY A 473 -2.47 29.73 -19.10
CA GLY A 473 -2.93 31.02 -18.58
C GLY A 473 -3.86 30.94 -17.36
N GLU A 474 -4.56 29.82 -17.14
CA GLU A 474 -5.44 29.65 -15.97
C GLU A 474 -4.65 29.22 -14.70
N VAL A 475 -3.40 28.77 -14.86
CA VAL A 475 -2.60 28.12 -13.82
C VAL A 475 -2.22 29.07 -12.68
N ALA A 476 -1.83 30.31 -12.97
CA ALA A 476 -1.40 31.26 -11.94
C ALA A 476 -2.54 31.61 -10.97
N ARG A 477 -3.70 32.04 -11.49
CA ARG A 477 -4.91 32.28 -10.71
C ARG A 477 -5.37 31.08 -9.86
N LEU A 478 -5.37 29.87 -10.42
CA LEU A 478 -5.71 28.65 -9.68
C LEU A 478 -4.72 28.35 -8.55
N THR A 479 -3.43 28.57 -8.82
CA THR A 479 -2.34 28.40 -7.87
C THR A 479 -2.45 29.39 -6.71
N HIS A 480 -2.63 30.68 -6.99
CA HIS A 480 -2.79 31.72 -5.96
C HIS A 480 -3.95 31.42 -5.01
N ALA A 481 -5.12 31.04 -5.54
CA ALA A 481 -6.28 30.68 -4.74
C ALA A 481 -6.03 29.44 -3.85
N ALA A 482 -5.36 28.42 -4.37
CA ALA A 482 -5.01 27.22 -3.60
C ALA A 482 -3.99 27.51 -2.50
N LEU A 483 -2.95 28.30 -2.79
CA LEU A 483 -1.95 28.71 -1.82
C LEU A 483 -2.56 29.52 -0.66
N LEU A 484 -3.49 30.45 -0.94
CA LEU A 484 -4.21 31.18 0.10
C LEU A 484 -5.02 30.23 1.01
N GLY A 485 -5.67 29.21 0.43
CA GLY A 485 -6.39 28.19 1.19
C GLY A 485 -5.46 27.33 2.07
N ILE A 486 -4.30 26.93 1.55
CA ILE A 486 -3.27 26.18 2.29
C ILE A 486 -2.70 27.05 3.43
N TRP A 487 -2.31 28.29 3.15
CA TRP A 487 -1.80 29.21 4.17
C TRP A 487 -2.81 29.44 5.29
N ALA A 488 -4.06 29.80 4.97
CA ALA A 488 -5.09 30.08 5.98
C ALA A 488 -5.43 28.86 6.85
N PHE A 489 -5.26 27.63 6.34
CA PHE A 489 -5.45 26.41 7.10
C PHE A 489 -4.22 26.06 7.98
N SER A 490 -3.01 26.37 7.49
CA SER A 490 -1.75 26.22 8.24
C SER A 490 -1.65 27.23 9.39
N GLU A 491 -1.97 28.49 9.13
CA GLU A 491 -1.93 29.60 10.10
C GLU A 491 -2.87 29.36 11.29
N ARG A 492 -3.99 28.66 11.06
CA ARG A 492 -4.94 28.22 12.09
C ARG A 492 -4.53 26.92 12.81
N ARG A 493 -3.36 26.35 12.47
CA ARG A 493 -2.83 25.06 12.97
C ARG A 493 -3.79 23.87 12.82
N GLN A 494 -4.51 23.80 11.68
CA GLN A 494 -5.58 22.79 11.47
C GLN A 494 -5.15 21.54 10.68
N MET A 495 -3.90 21.48 10.19
CA MET A 495 -3.32 20.27 9.58
C MET A 495 -2.79 19.29 10.65
N LEU A 496 -2.74 17.99 10.35
CA LEU A 496 -2.36 16.96 11.34
C LEU A 496 -0.92 17.13 11.85
N ILE A 497 -0.04 17.70 11.04
CA ILE A 497 1.36 17.97 11.43
C ILE A 497 1.49 18.88 12.66
N HIS A 498 0.53 19.80 12.88
CA HIS A 498 0.55 20.68 14.05
C HIS A 498 0.19 19.96 15.36
N GLY A 499 -0.51 18.82 15.27
CA GLY A 499 -0.86 17.99 16.42
C GLY A 499 0.18 16.91 16.76
N ALA A 500 1.24 16.78 15.97
CA ALA A 500 2.23 15.70 16.10
C ALA A 500 3.30 15.95 17.19
N GLY A 501 3.27 17.09 17.88
CA GLY A 501 4.28 17.50 18.85
C GLY A 501 3.74 17.78 20.25
N ALA A 502 3.53 16.73 21.06
CA ALA A 502 3.73 16.72 22.53
C ALA A 502 3.31 15.38 23.17
N PRO A 503 4.23 14.46 23.48
CA PRO A 503 4.02 13.47 24.51
C PRO A 503 4.43 14.07 25.88
N GLY A 504 3.46 14.59 26.63
CA GLY A 504 3.66 14.95 28.04
C GLY A 504 3.75 16.44 28.37
N GLU A 505 2.74 17.23 28.02
CA GLU A 505 2.34 18.40 28.82
C GLU A 505 0.84 18.28 29.11
N THR A 506 0.46 18.36 30.39
CA THR A 506 -0.95 18.35 30.81
C THR A 506 -1.61 19.64 30.36
N ALA A 507 -2.65 19.54 29.53
CA ALA A 507 -3.44 20.69 29.13
C ALA A 507 -4.03 21.42 30.35
N PRO A 508 -3.98 22.75 30.41
CA PRO A 508 -4.85 23.51 31.31
C PRO A 508 -6.30 23.30 30.91
N GLU A 509 -7.19 23.04 31.88
CA GLU A 509 -8.64 23.05 31.65
C GLU A 509 -9.14 24.49 31.50
N ASP A 510 -8.99 25.07 30.30
CA ASP A 510 -9.67 26.33 29.97
C ASP A 510 -11.11 26.07 29.51
N THR A 511 -12.01 25.99 30.49
CA THR A 511 -13.45 26.09 30.29
C THR A 511 -13.86 27.49 29.80
N SER A 512 -13.79 27.77 28.50
CA SER A 512 -14.72 28.71 27.81
C SER A 512 -14.49 28.86 26.30
N ALA A 513 -14.93 27.88 25.50
CA ALA A 513 -15.19 28.13 24.07
C ALA A 513 -16.23 27.16 23.49
N ALA A 514 -17.51 27.47 23.69
CA ALA A 514 -18.59 26.88 22.89
C ALA A 514 -18.55 27.46 21.45
N GLN A 515 -17.53 27.08 20.67
CA GLN A 515 -17.48 27.40 19.24
C GLN A 515 -18.57 26.63 18.51
N SER A 516 -19.71 27.30 18.32
CA SER A 516 -20.76 26.85 17.43
C SER A 516 -20.21 26.55 16.02
N CYS A 517 -20.86 25.63 15.31
CA CYS A 517 -20.50 25.30 13.93
C CYS A 517 -20.95 26.40 12.96
N GLN A 518 -20.31 27.57 13.02
CA GLN A 518 -20.43 28.61 11.99
C GLN A 518 -19.38 28.42 10.89
N GLU A 519 -19.80 28.67 9.66
CA GLU A 519 -18.98 28.50 8.46
C GLU A 519 -17.98 29.65 8.29
N PRO A 520 -16.76 29.38 7.76
CA PRO A 520 -15.85 30.46 7.39
C PRO A 520 -16.38 31.17 6.13
N PRO A 521 -16.50 32.51 6.11
CA PRO A 521 -16.85 33.24 4.89
C PRO A 521 -15.79 33.02 3.82
N GLY A 522 -16.23 32.79 2.57
CA GLY A 522 -15.37 32.55 1.41
C GLY A 522 -15.49 31.17 0.75
N TRP A 523 -16.24 30.22 1.35
CA TRP A 523 -16.44 28.87 0.80
C TRP A 523 -17.82 28.68 0.16
N THR A 524 -18.31 29.67 -0.58
CA THR A 524 -19.48 29.48 -1.46
C THR A 524 -19.08 28.71 -2.71
N SER A 525 -19.70 27.56 -2.95
CA SER A 525 -19.58 26.81 -4.20
C SER A 525 -20.21 27.58 -5.36
N GLN A 526 -19.47 28.51 -5.97
CA GLN A 526 -19.85 29.05 -7.27
C GLN A 526 -19.64 27.98 -8.34
N THR A 527 -20.70 27.19 -8.55
CA THR A 527 -20.87 26.36 -9.74
C THR A 527 -20.87 27.26 -10.97
N ALA A 528 -19.74 27.31 -11.69
CA ALA A 528 -19.71 27.84 -13.05
C ALA A 528 -20.55 26.91 -13.94
N ASN A 529 -21.80 27.30 -14.16
CA ASN A 529 -22.80 26.53 -14.89
C ASN A 529 -22.47 26.57 -16.39
N TRP A 530 -21.70 25.58 -16.87
CA TRP A 530 -21.38 25.42 -18.29
C TRP A 530 -22.42 24.50 -18.93
N GLY A 531 -23.46 25.10 -19.51
CA GLY A 531 -24.46 24.38 -20.31
C GLY A 531 -23.85 23.70 -21.55
N PRO A 532 -24.50 22.67 -22.10
CA PRO A 532 -24.05 22.02 -23.33
C PRO A 532 -24.15 22.98 -24.52
N GLY A 533 -23.24 22.80 -25.48
CA GLY A 533 -23.15 23.65 -26.67
C GLY A 533 -24.35 23.53 -27.61
N GLU A 534 -24.42 24.50 -28.53
CA GLU A 534 -25.50 24.70 -29.50
C GLU A 534 -25.89 23.42 -30.27
N ALA A 535 -27.20 23.20 -30.37
CA ALA A 535 -27.77 22.17 -31.23
C ALA A 535 -27.85 22.66 -32.68
N VAL A 536 -27.45 21.80 -33.62
CA VAL A 536 -27.80 21.92 -35.05
C VAL A 536 -28.49 20.60 -35.45
N PRO A 537 -29.61 20.63 -36.20
CA PRO A 537 -30.61 19.57 -36.09
C PRO A 537 -30.49 18.48 -37.16
N GLY A 538 -31.03 17.30 -36.82
CA GLY A 538 -31.64 16.40 -37.79
C GLY A 538 -30.83 15.16 -38.19
N THR A 539 -31.14 14.03 -37.55
CA THR A 539 -31.71 12.86 -38.26
C THR A 539 -32.33 11.89 -37.24
N ARG A 540 -33.35 11.15 -37.67
CA ARG A 540 -34.20 10.34 -36.79
C ARG A 540 -33.57 8.96 -36.50
N SER A 541 -33.73 8.48 -35.27
CA SER A 541 -33.74 7.02 -35.00
C SER A 541 -34.90 6.35 -35.76
N PRO A 542 -34.86 5.03 -35.93
CA PRO A 542 -35.61 4.24 -34.93
C PRO A 542 -34.92 2.94 -34.48
N TRP A 543 -35.33 2.52 -33.27
CA TRP A 543 -34.96 1.28 -32.54
C TRP A 543 -33.62 1.31 -31.79
#